data_AF-A0A644X1A9-F1
#
_entry.id   AF-A0A644X1A9-F1
#
_cell.length_a   1.000
_cell.length_b   1.000
_cell.length_c   1.000
_cell.angle_alpha   90.00
_cell.angle_beta   90.00
_cell.angle_gamma   90.00
#
_symmetry.space_group_name_H-M   'P 1'
#
loop_
_entity.id
_entity.type
_entity.pdbx_description
1 polymer ?
#
loop_
_entity_poly.entity_id
_entity_poly.type
_entity_poly.pdbx_seq_one_letter_code
_entity_poly.pdbx_strand_id
1 'polypeptide(L)'
;MRKASLLAIPLAIALILSSISSFSAEIRGQGKEAHTLKLTDALHEEFLADEDYALADALLNATWKQVKLNVSEDQYKTLLQEQRKWTASGRDEAARIHASSMTPKAAFIRAMQDRTNALLRIVRMPPKAGVYTSPNATFTVRINEAGYASITVEGNADNGQGHSCEFTGKGIINTYDWTTLTHDDFPNFYLLFTRAGAELVYATGGISQGCGTGVNFNYSYTLDK
;
A
#
# COMPACT_ATOMS: atom_id res chain seq x y z
N MET A 1 -22.19 -15.56 42.74
CA MET A 1 -21.84 -16.80 42.02
C MET A 1 -22.10 -16.56 40.53
N ARG A 2 -21.09 -16.12 39.78
CA ARG A 2 -20.36 -16.91 38.75
C ARG A 2 -21.26 -17.78 37.87
N LYS A 3 -21.37 -17.41 36.59
CA LYS A 3 -20.79 -18.17 35.46
C LYS A 3 -20.73 -17.28 34.22
N ALA A 4 -19.50 -17.14 33.73
CA ALA A 4 -19.17 -16.54 32.44
C ALA A 4 -19.49 -17.54 31.33
N SER A 5 -20.02 -17.04 30.21
CA SER A 5 -20.03 -17.77 28.94
C SER A 5 -19.17 -16.97 27.96
N LEU A 6 -17.95 -17.47 27.78
CA LEU A 6 -17.05 -17.13 26.68
C LEU A 6 -17.72 -17.51 25.36
N LEU A 7 -18.03 -16.51 24.54
CA LEU A 7 -18.32 -16.72 23.13
C LEU A 7 -16.99 -16.77 22.36
N ALA A 8 -16.59 -17.99 22.04
CA ALA A 8 -15.56 -18.27 21.05
C ALA A 8 -16.06 -17.81 19.67
N ILE A 9 -15.34 -16.88 19.06
CA ILE A 9 -15.55 -16.50 17.65
C ILE A 9 -14.64 -17.42 16.81
N PRO A 10 -15.19 -18.18 15.84
CA PRO A 10 -14.45 -19.21 15.15
C PRO A 10 -13.58 -18.66 14.02
N LEU A 11 -12.34 -19.13 13.99
CA LEU A 11 -11.63 -19.72 12.84
C LEU A 11 -12.22 -19.36 11.44
N ALA A 12 -11.78 -18.26 10.84
CA ALA A 12 -12.10 -17.89 9.47
C ALA A 12 -10.85 -17.37 8.71
N ILE A 13 -9.71 -18.07 8.84
CA ILE A 13 -8.47 -17.73 8.11
C ILE A 13 -8.01 -18.87 7.18
N ALA A 14 -8.67 -20.03 7.18
CA ALA A 14 -8.17 -21.23 6.50
C ALA A 14 -8.73 -21.51 5.09
N LEU A 15 -9.42 -20.59 4.40
CA LEU A 15 -10.20 -20.94 3.19
C LEU A 15 -9.93 -20.12 1.90
N ILE A 16 -8.81 -19.41 1.77
CA ILE A 16 -8.53 -18.62 0.55
C ILE A 16 -7.56 -19.30 -0.44
N LEU A 17 -7.07 -20.52 -0.18
CA LEU A 17 -5.98 -21.13 -0.99
C LEU A 17 -6.30 -22.50 -1.61
N SER A 18 -7.55 -22.79 -1.95
CA SER A 18 -7.89 -24.04 -2.60
C SER A 18 -9.05 -23.89 -3.58
N SER A 19 -8.75 -23.33 -4.75
CA SER A 19 -9.49 -23.56 -6.00
C SER A 19 -8.71 -22.94 -7.14
N ILE A 20 -8.03 -23.78 -7.94
CA ILE A 20 -8.00 -23.79 -9.41
C ILE A 20 -7.01 -24.92 -9.76
N SER A 21 -7.56 -26.13 -9.85
CA SER A 21 -6.94 -27.21 -10.60
C SER A 21 -7.83 -27.46 -11.81
N SER A 22 -7.20 -27.56 -12.98
CA SER A 22 -7.74 -27.98 -14.27
C SER A 22 -8.10 -26.86 -15.25
N PHE A 23 -7.16 -26.53 -16.12
CA PHE A 23 -7.38 -26.57 -17.56
C PHE A 23 -6.03 -26.68 -18.27
N SER A 24 -5.84 -27.73 -19.07
CA SER A 24 -4.68 -27.92 -19.96
C SER A 24 -5.15 -27.81 -21.40
N ALA A 25 -4.53 -26.96 -22.21
CA ALA A 25 -4.18 -27.23 -23.61
C ALA A 25 -3.40 -26.04 -24.23
N GLU A 26 -2.21 -26.37 -24.75
CA GLU A 26 -1.52 -25.78 -25.90
C GLU A 26 -1.25 -24.27 -25.99
N ILE A 27 -0.07 -23.83 -25.50
CA ILE A 27 0.79 -22.87 -26.24
C ILE A 27 2.25 -23.32 -26.13
N ARG A 28 2.71 -24.09 -27.12
CA ARG A 28 4.12 -24.47 -27.29
C ARG A 28 4.88 -23.29 -27.89
N GLY A 29 5.39 -22.41 -27.02
CA GLY A 29 6.26 -21.29 -27.44
C GLY A 29 6.72 -20.36 -26.31
N GLN A 30 5.94 -20.23 -25.23
CA GLN A 30 6.23 -19.30 -24.10
C GLN A 30 6.60 -19.99 -22.77
N GLY A 31 6.62 -21.32 -22.73
CA GLY A 31 6.72 -22.10 -21.48
C GLY A 31 8.09 -22.15 -20.79
N LYS A 32 9.17 -21.58 -21.37
CA LYS A 32 10.50 -21.61 -20.73
C LYS A 32 10.81 -20.39 -19.85
N GLU A 33 10.20 -19.24 -20.09
CA GLU A 33 10.45 -18.03 -19.28
C GLU A 33 9.60 -17.99 -18.01
N ALA A 34 8.37 -18.53 -18.03
CA ALA A 34 7.49 -18.51 -16.87
C ALA A 34 8.08 -19.25 -15.66
N HIS A 35 8.82 -20.36 -15.86
CA HIS A 35 9.45 -21.09 -14.74
C HIS A 35 10.74 -20.45 -14.20
N THR A 36 11.30 -19.45 -14.89
CA THR A 36 12.60 -18.83 -14.53
C THR A 36 12.48 -17.41 -14.01
N LEU A 37 11.26 -16.84 -13.99
CA LEU A 37 11.03 -15.50 -13.46
C LEU A 37 11.38 -15.42 -11.97
N LYS A 38 12.40 -14.62 -11.65
CA LYS A 38 12.95 -14.40 -10.32
C LYS A 38 13.41 -12.95 -10.18
N LEU A 39 12.99 -12.28 -9.12
CA LEU A 39 13.42 -10.91 -8.85
C LEU A 39 14.72 -10.92 -8.05
N THR A 40 15.83 -10.79 -8.76
CA THR A 40 17.16 -10.57 -8.17
C THR A 40 17.32 -9.13 -7.71
N ASP A 41 18.32 -8.86 -6.87
CA ASP A 41 18.59 -7.49 -6.40
C ASP A 41 18.93 -6.54 -7.56
N ALA A 42 19.75 -6.99 -8.52
CA ALA A 42 20.06 -6.20 -9.71
C ALA A 42 18.83 -5.88 -10.56
N LEU A 43 17.92 -6.86 -10.73
CA LEU A 43 16.68 -6.64 -11.48
C LEU A 43 15.71 -5.74 -10.71
N HIS A 44 15.72 -5.83 -9.37
CA HIS A 44 14.93 -4.93 -8.52
C HIS A 44 15.43 -3.49 -8.65
N GLU A 45 16.73 -3.27 -8.58
CA GLU A 45 17.35 -1.94 -8.80
C GLU A 45 17.05 -1.40 -10.21
N GLU A 46 17.12 -2.23 -11.24
CA GLU A 46 16.74 -1.84 -12.61
C GLU A 46 15.28 -1.42 -12.68
N PHE A 47 14.38 -2.18 -12.08
CA PHE A 47 12.95 -1.89 -12.12
C PHE A 47 12.57 -0.66 -11.29
N LEU A 48 13.33 -0.28 -10.27
CA LEU A 48 13.07 0.94 -9.50
C LEU A 48 13.21 2.24 -10.32
N ALA A 49 13.83 2.19 -11.50
CA ALA A 49 13.84 3.34 -12.42
C ALA A 49 12.48 3.58 -13.10
N ASP A 50 11.57 2.61 -13.07
CA ASP A 50 10.20 2.71 -13.59
C ASP A 50 9.25 3.23 -12.51
N GLU A 51 8.46 4.24 -12.84
CA GLU A 51 7.58 4.91 -11.87
C GLU A 51 6.49 4.00 -11.30
N ASP A 52 5.88 3.14 -12.14
CA ASP A 52 4.83 2.23 -11.71
C ASP A 52 5.37 1.14 -10.77
N TYR A 53 6.57 0.64 -11.08
CA TYR A 53 7.25 -0.31 -10.21
C TYR A 53 7.67 0.33 -8.88
N ALA A 54 8.31 1.50 -8.92
CA ALA A 54 8.72 2.23 -7.73
C ALA A 54 7.52 2.58 -6.83
N LEU A 55 6.38 2.96 -7.43
CA LEU A 55 5.14 3.18 -6.72
C LEU A 55 4.63 1.91 -6.04
N ALA A 56 4.55 0.78 -6.77
CA ALA A 56 4.06 -0.47 -6.21
C ALA A 56 4.94 -0.97 -5.05
N ASP A 57 6.26 -0.81 -5.16
CA ASP A 57 7.22 -1.12 -4.09
C ASP A 57 7.02 -0.18 -2.88
N ALA A 58 6.93 1.13 -3.11
CA ALA A 58 6.72 2.12 -2.06
C ALA A 58 5.42 1.88 -1.27
N LEU A 59 4.31 1.59 -1.96
CA LEU A 59 3.02 1.30 -1.33
C LEU A 59 3.06 0.00 -0.53
N LEU A 60 3.73 -1.05 -1.03
CA LEU A 60 3.91 -2.30 -0.29
C LEU A 60 4.71 -2.07 1.00
N ASN A 61 5.82 -1.35 0.91
CA ASN A 61 6.68 -1.06 2.05
C ASN A 61 5.98 -0.16 3.09
N ALA A 62 5.26 0.87 2.65
CA ALA A 62 4.47 1.72 3.53
C ALA A 62 3.34 0.93 4.23
N THR A 63 2.65 0.06 3.50
CA THR A 63 1.61 -0.80 4.06
C THR A 63 2.19 -1.76 5.11
N TRP A 64 3.35 -2.36 4.83
CA TRP A 64 4.03 -3.24 5.78
C TRP A 64 4.45 -2.52 7.07
N LYS A 65 4.96 -1.28 6.97
CA LYS A 65 5.23 -0.43 8.14
C LYS A 65 3.97 -0.23 8.98
N GLN A 66 2.82 0.02 8.33
CA GLN A 66 1.54 0.18 9.03
C GLN A 66 1.05 -1.10 9.72
N VAL A 67 1.36 -2.29 9.19
CA VAL A 67 1.05 -3.56 9.87
C VAL A 67 1.65 -3.58 11.27
N LYS A 68 2.94 -3.27 11.41
CA LYS A 68 3.61 -3.26 12.71
C LYS A 68 2.95 -2.31 13.71
N LEU A 69 2.44 -1.17 13.24
CA LEU A 69 1.87 -0.12 14.09
C LEU A 69 0.42 -0.40 14.51
N ASN A 70 -0.30 -1.27 13.79
CA ASN A 70 -1.76 -1.40 13.93
C ASN A 70 -2.24 -2.78 14.40
N VAL A 71 -1.34 -3.76 14.56
CA VAL A 71 -1.67 -5.12 15.02
C VAL A 71 -1.01 -5.44 16.36
N SER A 72 -1.49 -6.49 17.05
CA SER A 72 -0.85 -6.94 18.29
C SER A 72 0.53 -7.55 18.02
N GLU A 73 1.39 -7.62 19.04
CA GLU A 73 2.72 -8.21 18.90
C GLU A 73 2.68 -9.67 18.38
N ASP A 74 1.74 -10.48 18.88
CA ASP A 74 1.59 -11.88 18.45
C ASP A 74 1.10 -12.00 17.00
N GLN A 75 0.17 -11.12 16.59
CA GLN A 75 -0.25 -11.03 15.19
C GLN A 75 0.92 -10.61 14.30
N TYR A 76 1.71 -9.62 14.75
CA TYR A 76 2.87 -9.14 14.01
C TYR A 76 3.91 -10.23 13.81
N LYS A 77 4.21 -11.05 14.84
CA LYS A 77 5.15 -12.17 14.73
C LYS A 77 4.72 -13.17 13.66
N THR A 78 3.43 -13.50 13.61
CA THR A 78 2.87 -14.39 12.58
C THR A 78 3.01 -13.77 11.18
N LEU A 79 2.57 -12.53 11.02
CA LEU A 79 2.63 -11.81 9.74
C LEU A 79 4.07 -11.58 9.26
N LEU A 80 5.02 -11.39 10.18
CA LEU A 80 6.45 -11.24 9.85
C LEU A 80 7.01 -12.53 9.25
N GLN A 81 6.63 -13.70 9.77
CA GLN A 81 7.05 -14.97 9.19
C GLN A 81 6.46 -15.17 7.79
N GLU A 82 5.19 -14.82 7.59
CA GLU A 82 4.57 -14.86 6.26
C GLU A 82 5.23 -13.90 5.29
N GLN A 83 5.52 -12.67 5.72
CA GLN A 83 6.19 -11.67 4.88
C GLN A 83 7.60 -12.13 4.49
N ARG A 84 8.36 -12.71 5.42
CA ARG A 84 9.69 -13.29 5.12
C ARG A 84 9.61 -14.41 4.09
N LYS A 85 8.65 -15.32 4.23
CA LYS A 85 8.42 -16.39 3.24
C LYS A 85 8.04 -15.81 1.88
N TRP A 86 7.19 -14.78 1.87
CA TRP A 86 6.79 -14.12 0.63
C TRP A 86 7.99 -13.45 -0.06
N THR A 87 8.82 -12.69 0.66
CA THR A 87 10.03 -12.07 0.08
C THR A 87 11.05 -13.09 -0.41
N ALA A 88 11.22 -14.22 0.29
CA ALA A 88 12.21 -15.23 -0.06
C ALA A 88 11.90 -15.98 -1.37
N SER A 89 10.62 -16.24 -1.65
CA SER A 89 10.22 -16.97 -2.87
C SER A 89 8.77 -16.75 -3.30
N GLY A 90 7.87 -16.37 -2.39
CA GLY A 90 6.45 -16.19 -2.70
C GLY A 90 6.17 -15.03 -3.67
N ARG A 91 7.01 -13.99 -3.71
CA ARG A 91 6.94 -12.88 -4.67
C ARG A 91 7.18 -13.37 -6.10
N ASP A 92 8.18 -14.22 -6.29
CA ASP A 92 8.50 -14.81 -7.60
C ASP A 92 7.35 -15.71 -8.05
N GLU A 93 6.81 -16.53 -7.14
CA GLU A 93 5.65 -17.38 -7.45
C GLU A 93 4.41 -16.57 -7.82
N ALA A 94 4.12 -15.51 -7.06
CA ALA A 94 3.01 -14.61 -7.35
C ALA A 94 3.17 -13.94 -8.71
N ALA A 95 4.38 -13.52 -9.10
CA ALA A 95 4.64 -12.96 -10.41
C ALA A 95 4.47 -14.01 -11.53
N ARG A 96 4.91 -15.25 -11.30
CA ARG A 96 4.79 -16.34 -12.29
C ARG A 96 3.34 -16.64 -12.68
N ILE A 97 2.39 -16.52 -11.75
CA ILE A 97 0.95 -16.66 -12.04
C ILE A 97 0.51 -15.70 -13.15
N HIS A 98 1.13 -14.53 -13.22
CA HIS A 98 0.79 -13.47 -14.17
C HIS A 98 1.67 -13.48 -15.43
N ALA A 99 2.83 -14.15 -15.39
CA ALA A 99 3.87 -14.06 -16.41
C ALA A 99 3.47 -14.55 -17.81
N SER A 100 2.38 -15.31 -17.96
CA SER A 100 1.90 -15.75 -19.27
C SER A 100 1.20 -14.66 -20.09
N SER A 101 0.74 -13.58 -19.45
CA SER A 101 -0.07 -12.53 -20.10
C SER A 101 0.52 -11.13 -19.99
N MET A 102 1.66 -10.95 -19.32
CA MET A 102 2.30 -9.66 -19.14
C MET A 102 3.81 -9.76 -19.07
N THR A 103 4.49 -8.61 -19.21
CA THR A 103 5.96 -8.55 -19.10
C THR A 103 6.42 -8.91 -17.68
N PRO A 104 7.68 -9.39 -17.51
CA PRO A 104 8.27 -9.66 -16.20
C PRO A 104 8.04 -8.54 -15.16
N LYS A 105 8.30 -7.28 -15.56
CA LYS A 105 8.11 -6.10 -14.69
C LYS A 105 6.64 -5.94 -14.28
N ALA A 106 5.71 -5.99 -15.24
CA ALA A 106 4.28 -5.89 -14.96
C ALA A 106 3.78 -7.02 -14.04
N ALA A 107 4.33 -8.23 -14.20
CA ALA A 107 4.02 -9.36 -13.33
C ALA A 107 4.46 -9.13 -11.87
N PHE A 108 5.65 -8.55 -11.67
CA PHE A 108 6.11 -8.17 -10.32
C PHE A 108 5.32 -6.99 -9.74
N ILE A 109 4.97 -5.98 -10.54
CA ILE A 109 4.06 -4.90 -10.12
C ILE A 109 2.76 -5.51 -9.60
N ARG A 110 2.15 -6.42 -10.37
CA ARG A 110 0.90 -7.05 -9.97
C ARG A 110 1.04 -7.90 -8.70
N ALA A 111 2.12 -8.67 -8.58
CA ALA A 111 2.40 -9.45 -7.37
C ALA A 111 2.54 -8.56 -6.12
N MET A 112 3.19 -7.39 -6.25
CA MET A 112 3.30 -6.42 -5.15
C MET A 112 1.94 -5.80 -4.82
N GLN A 113 1.14 -5.41 -5.82
CA GLN A 113 -0.21 -4.89 -5.62
C GLN A 113 -1.13 -5.90 -4.92
N ASP A 114 -1.11 -7.16 -5.34
CA ASP A 114 -1.90 -8.24 -4.73
C ASP A 114 -1.50 -8.43 -3.25
N ARG A 115 -0.19 -8.37 -2.94
CA ARG A 115 0.31 -8.46 -1.56
C ARG A 115 -0.08 -7.23 -0.75
N THR A 116 0.03 -6.02 -1.30
CA THR A 116 -0.41 -4.77 -0.68
C THR A 116 -1.89 -4.85 -0.31
N ASN A 117 -2.75 -5.27 -1.23
CA ASN A 117 -4.18 -5.44 -1.00
C ASN A 117 -4.50 -6.45 0.11
N ALA A 118 -3.74 -7.55 0.19
CA ALA A 118 -3.89 -8.51 1.27
C ALA A 118 -3.56 -7.90 2.65
N LEU A 119 -2.50 -7.09 2.73
CA LEU A 119 -2.09 -6.41 3.96
C LEU A 119 -3.04 -5.26 4.34
N LEU A 120 -3.57 -4.53 3.36
CA LEU A 120 -4.53 -3.44 3.58
C LEU A 120 -5.80 -3.92 4.29
N ARG A 121 -6.26 -5.14 3.99
CA ARG A 121 -7.42 -5.76 4.68
C ARG A 121 -7.22 -5.90 6.19
N ILE A 122 -5.98 -5.86 6.68
CA ILE A 122 -5.64 -6.01 8.10
C ILE A 122 -5.63 -4.65 8.80
N VAL A 123 -5.07 -3.62 8.15
CA VAL A 123 -4.73 -2.34 8.81
C VAL A 123 -5.67 -1.20 8.48
N ARG A 124 -6.39 -1.28 7.36
CA ARG A 124 -7.19 -0.15 6.88
C ARG A 124 -8.39 0.11 7.79
N MET A 125 -8.63 1.38 8.02
CA MET A 125 -9.86 1.91 8.61
C MET A 125 -10.61 2.79 7.61
N PRO A 126 -11.93 2.97 7.76
CA PRO A 126 -12.65 4.01 7.02
C PRO A 126 -12.04 5.39 7.24
N PRO A 127 -12.09 6.28 6.24
CA PRO A 127 -11.61 7.64 6.39
C PRO A 127 -12.38 8.38 7.48
N LYS A 128 -11.69 9.28 8.18
CA LYS A 128 -12.30 10.17 9.17
C LYS A 128 -11.91 11.62 8.86
N ALA A 129 -12.91 12.50 8.78
CA ALA A 129 -12.69 13.93 8.62
C ALA A 129 -11.98 14.52 9.85
N GLY A 130 -11.16 15.54 9.63
CA GLY A 130 -10.43 16.23 10.69
C GLY A 130 -9.02 16.65 10.29
N VAL A 131 -8.27 17.18 11.24
CA VAL A 131 -6.89 17.65 11.05
C VAL A 131 -5.92 16.55 11.46
N TYR A 132 -4.99 16.23 10.59
CA TYR A 132 -3.97 15.21 10.77
C TYR A 132 -2.62 15.87 10.84
N THR A 133 -1.84 15.54 11.87
CA THR A 133 -0.56 16.19 12.17
C THR A 133 0.58 15.18 12.20
N SER A 134 1.74 15.65 11.74
CA SER A 134 3.05 15.02 11.84
C SER A 134 4.05 16.12 12.25
N PRO A 135 5.27 15.82 12.73
CA PRO A 135 6.18 16.84 13.26
C PRO A 135 6.41 18.04 12.32
N ASN A 136 6.41 17.81 11.01
CA ASN A 136 6.76 18.77 9.98
C ASN A 136 5.65 18.99 8.93
N ALA A 137 4.45 18.46 9.16
CA ALA A 137 3.36 18.55 8.20
C ALA A 137 1.99 18.44 8.86
N THR A 138 1.01 19.12 8.30
CA THR A 138 -0.38 19.02 8.71
C THR A 138 -1.28 18.96 7.48
N PHE A 139 -2.40 18.24 7.56
CA PHE A 139 -3.43 18.30 6.54
C PHE A 139 -4.82 18.14 7.14
N THR A 140 -5.81 18.72 6.46
CA THR A 140 -7.23 18.56 6.80
C THR A 140 -7.88 17.61 5.80
N VAL A 141 -8.61 16.63 6.30
CA VAL A 141 -9.48 15.75 5.51
C VAL A 141 -10.91 16.25 5.60
N ARG A 142 -11.52 16.52 4.45
CA ARG A 142 -12.96 16.74 4.32
C ARG A 142 -13.57 15.58 3.54
N ILE A 143 -14.65 15.00 4.05
CA ILE A 143 -15.39 13.92 3.40
C ILE A 143 -16.63 14.53 2.76
N ASN A 144 -16.79 14.35 1.44
CA ASN A 144 -17.97 14.78 0.71
C ASN A 144 -18.80 13.53 0.38
N GLU A 145 -20.01 13.47 0.93
CA GLU A 145 -20.92 12.31 0.78
C GLU A 145 -21.90 12.44 -0.40
N ALA A 146 -21.82 13.53 -1.18
CA ALA A 146 -22.69 13.75 -2.31
C ALA A 146 -22.31 12.84 -3.50
N GLY A 147 -23.13 11.82 -3.78
CA GLY A 147 -22.96 10.89 -4.89
C GLY A 147 -21.98 9.77 -4.58
N TYR A 148 -20.69 9.99 -4.89
CA TYR A 148 -19.61 9.08 -4.53
C TYR A 148 -18.88 9.65 -3.31
N ALA A 149 -18.72 8.83 -2.27
CA ALA A 149 -17.95 9.22 -1.09
C ALA A 149 -16.53 9.60 -1.55
N SER A 150 -16.22 10.89 -1.47
CA SER A 150 -14.95 11.46 -1.90
C SER A 150 -14.28 12.19 -0.75
N ILE A 151 -12.96 12.33 -0.82
CA ILE A 151 -12.17 13.12 0.12
C ILE A 151 -11.49 14.26 -0.59
N THR A 152 -11.45 15.39 0.10
CA THR A 152 -10.54 16.50 -0.20
C THR A 152 -9.51 16.58 0.92
N VAL A 153 -8.26 16.70 0.53
CA VAL A 153 -7.12 16.94 1.41
C VAL A 153 -6.54 18.31 1.09
N GLU A 154 -6.29 19.10 2.12
CA GLU A 154 -5.58 20.38 2.04
C GLU A 154 -4.57 20.40 3.17
N GLY A 155 -3.30 20.59 2.86
CA GLY A 155 -2.23 20.52 3.84
C GLY A 155 -1.06 21.42 3.54
N ASN A 156 -0.16 21.48 4.51
CA ASN A 156 1.09 22.20 4.44
C ASN A 156 2.20 21.34 5.08
N ALA A 157 3.37 21.32 4.46
CA ALA A 157 4.59 20.77 5.02
C ALA A 157 5.68 21.83 5.08
N ASP A 158 6.52 21.78 6.11
CA ASP A 158 7.63 22.71 6.34
C ASP A 158 8.88 21.93 6.76
N ASN A 159 10.06 22.40 6.37
CA ASN A 159 11.31 21.73 6.72
C ASN A 159 12.04 22.34 7.95
N GLY A 160 11.41 23.28 8.65
CA GLY A 160 11.98 24.00 9.79
C GLY A 160 13.07 25.01 9.42
N GLN A 161 13.38 25.16 8.12
CA GLN A 161 14.40 26.07 7.58
C GLN A 161 13.78 27.20 6.75
N GLY A 162 12.47 27.40 6.86
CA GLY A 162 11.72 28.44 6.15
C GLY A 162 11.29 28.05 4.74
N HIS A 163 11.38 26.77 4.38
CA HIS A 163 10.77 26.25 3.16
C HIS A 163 9.51 25.48 3.49
N SER A 164 8.40 25.90 2.88
CA SER A 164 7.09 25.27 3.04
C SER A 164 6.47 24.90 1.71
N CYS A 165 5.49 24.01 1.75
CA CYS A 165 4.75 23.54 0.60
C CYS A 165 3.30 23.27 0.97
N GLU A 166 2.41 23.99 0.31
CA GLU A 166 0.99 23.70 0.34
C GLU A 166 0.69 22.58 -0.65
N PHE A 167 -0.15 21.64 -0.25
CA PHE A 167 -0.61 20.57 -1.12
C PHE A 167 -2.10 20.37 -0.97
N THR A 168 -2.77 20.14 -2.09
CA THR A 168 -4.17 19.77 -2.10
C THR A 168 -4.35 18.46 -2.87
N GLY A 169 -5.45 17.77 -2.67
CA GLY A 169 -5.73 16.54 -3.38
C GLY A 169 -7.16 16.11 -3.25
N LYS A 170 -7.71 15.53 -4.30
CA LYS A 170 -9.08 14.99 -4.33
C LYS A 170 -9.04 13.52 -4.69
N GLY A 171 -9.80 12.70 -3.99
CA GLY A 171 -9.83 11.26 -4.23
C GLY A 171 -11.21 10.67 -4.00
N ILE A 172 -11.48 9.57 -4.69
CA ILE A 172 -12.66 8.73 -4.42
C ILE A 172 -12.26 7.73 -3.34
N ILE A 173 -13.08 7.58 -2.30
CA ILE A 173 -12.80 6.63 -1.23
C ILE A 173 -12.86 5.21 -1.80
N ASN A 174 -11.71 4.54 -1.84
CA ASN A 174 -11.59 3.17 -2.30
C ASN A 174 -11.64 2.20 -1.11
N THR A 175 -12.53 1.20 -1.18
CA THR A 175 -12.66 0.17 -0.15
C THR A 175 -11.81 -1.08 -0.41
N TYR A 176 -10.86 -1.04 -1.35
CA TYR A 176 -9.96 -2.15 -1.63
C TYR A 176 -8.48 -1.77 -1.72
N ASP A 177 -8.16 -0.49 -1.90
CA ASP A 177 -6.79 0.00 -2.13
C ASP A 177 -6.49 1.28 -1.34
N TRP A 178 -5.28 1.80 -1.46
CA TRP A 178 -4.95 3.18 -1.10
C TRP A 178 -5.88 4.16 -1.82
N THR A 179 -6.24 5.24 -1.14
CA THR A 179 -6.99 6.32 -1.79
C THR A 179 -6.03 7.19 -2.57
N THR A 180 -6.10 7.12 -3.90
CA THR A 180 -5.37 8.02 -4.79
C THR A 180 -5.95 9.42 -4.70
N LEU A 181 -5.09 10.39 -4.43
CA LEU A 181 -5.38 11.81 -4.38
C LEU A 181 -4.78 12.47 -5.61
N THR A 182 -5.65 12.93 -6.50
CA THR A 182 -5.29 13.67 -7.70
C THR A 182 -5.14 15.15 -7.40
N HIS A 183 -4.13 15.77 -8.01
CA HIS A 183 -3.82 17.19 -7.89
C HIS A 183 -3.47 17.78 -9.25
N ASP A 184 -3.56 19.11 -9.37
CA ASP A 184 -3.23 19.83 -10.61
C ASP A 184 -1.73 20.15 -10.70
N ASP A 185 -1.08 20.47 -9.57
CA ASP A 185 0.34 20.91 -9.52
C ASP A 185 1.32 19.81 -9.08
N PHE A 186 0.82 18.64 -8.66
CA PHE A 186 1.65 17.55 -8.13
C PHE A 186 1.27 16.22 -8.79
N PRO A 187 2.24 15.30 -8.96
CA PRO A 187 1.94 13.89 -9.12
C PRO A 187 0.97 13.41 -8.03
N ASN A 188 0.20 12.38 -8.36
CA ASN A 188 -0.74 11.79 -7.41
C ASN A 188 -0.02 11.35 -6.13
N PHE A 189 -0.68 11.53 -5.00
CA PHE A 189 -0.26 10.96 -3.72
C PHE A 189 -1.34 10.01 -3.20
N TYR A 190 -0.98 9.19 -2.22
CA TYR A 190 -1.76 8.04 -1.82
C TYR A 190 -2.01 8.10 -0.32
N LEU A 191 -3.26 7.93 0.09
CA LEU A 191 -3.66 8.03 1.48
C LEU A 191 -4.24 6.71 2.01
N LEU A 192 -3.77 6.30 3.18
CA LEU A 192 -4.24 5.14 3.93
C LEU A 192 -4.64 5.56 5.34
N PHE A 193 -5.91 5.36 5.69
CA PHE A 193 -6.37 5.51 7.07
C PHE A 193 -6.20 4.21 7.85
N THR A 194 -5.72 4.31 9.08
CA THR A 194 -5.48 3.19 9.99
C THR A 194 -6.00 3.50 11.39
N ARG A 195 -5.83 2.60 12.36
CA ARG A 195 -6.22 2.87 13.76
C ARG A 195 -5.28 3.89 14.41
N ALA A 196 -4.03 3.95 13.97
CA ALA A 196 -3.03 4.88 14.47
C ALA A 196 -3.17 6.30 13.89
N GLY A 197 -3.95 6.48 12.82
CA GLY A 197 -4.14 7.75 12.13
C GLY A 197 -4.17 7.58 10.62
N ALA A 198 -3.31 8.28 9.88
CA ALA A 198 -3.21 8.17 8.43
C ALA A 198 -1.74 8.07 7.97
N GLU A 199 -1.48 7.30 6.91
CA GLU A 199 -0.22 7.33 6.17
C GLU A 199 -0.46 8.01 4.83
N LEU A 200 0.35 9.00 4.51
CA LEU A 200 0.37 9.63 3.20
C LEU A 200 1.67 9.26 2.51
N VAL A 201 1.58 8.68 1.32
CA VAL A 201 2.72 8.31 0.48
C VAL A 201 2.71 9.14 -0.79
N TYR A 202 3.86 9.73 -1.09
CA TYR A 202 4.15 10.36 -2.36
C TYR A 202 5.34 9.62 -2.98
N ALA A 203 5.08 8.87 -4.04
CA ALA A 203 6.11 8.11 -4.74
C ALA A 203 6.48 8.87 -6.01
N THR A 204 7.59 9.61 -5.96
CA THR A 204 8.29 10.04 -7.16
C THR A 204 9.66 9.40 -7.16
N GLY A 205 10.20 9.09 -8.34
CA GLY A 205 11.51 8.46 -8.55
C GLY A 205 12.70 9.34 -8.16
N GLY A 206 12.62 10.12 -7.08
CA GLY A 206 13.72 10.85 -6.47
C GLY A 206 14.05 12.22 -7.06
N ILE A 207 13.40 12.67 -8.14
CA ILE A 207 13.85 13.88 -8.87
C ILE A 207 12.89 15.08 -8.76
N SER A 208 11.61 14.88 -8.44
CA SER A 208 10.70 15.99 -8.18
C SER A 208 10.04 15.81 -6.80
N GLN A 209 10.66 16.36 -5.77
CA GLN A 209 9.90 16.83 -4.62
C GLN A 209 9.08 18.01 -5.14
N GLY A 210 7.79 17.81 -5.43
CA GLY A 210 6.92 18.91 -5.87
C GLY A 210 7.00 20.12 -4.92
N CYS A 211 7.35 19.87 -3.67
CA CYS A 211 7.46 20.83 -2.59
C CYS A 211 8.79 21.57 -2.45
N GLY A 212 9.73 21.42 -3.39
CA GLY A 212 11.04 22.07 -3.30
C GLY A 212 12.01 21.38 -2.33
N THR A 213 13.19 21.97 -2.13
CA THR A 213 14.32 21.30 -1.47
C THR A 213 14.05 20.98 0.00
N GLY A 214 13.99 19.69 0.32
CA GLY A 214 13.96 19.19 1.69
C GLY A 214 12.58 19.29 2.36
N VAL A 215 11.54 19.66 1.62
CA VAL A 215 10.16 19.64 2.10
C VAL A 215 9.51 18.33 1.63
N ASN A 216 8.99 17.56 2.58
CA ASN A 216 8.33 16.28 2.32
C ASN A 216 7.05 16.23 3.16
N PHE A 217 6.01 15.57 2.64
CA PHE A 217 4.75 15.29 3.32
C PHE A 217 4.43 13.78 3.35
N ASN A 218 5.38 12.93 2.94
CA ASN A 218 5.30 11.48 3.06
C ASN A 218 5.62 11.04 4.49
N TYR A 219 4.59 11.00 5.34
CA TYR A 219 4.69 10.67 6.75
C TYR A 219 3.52 9.84 7.26
N SER A 220 3.68 9.35 8.49
CA SER A 220 2.59 8.95 9.36
C SER A 220 2.05 10.18 10.10
N TYR A 221 0.73 10.30 10.13
CA TYR A 221 0.01 11.40 10.75
C TYR A 221 -0.96 10.88 11.80
N THR A 222 -1.14 11.64 12.87
CA THR A 222 -2.14 11.39 13.91
C THR A 222 -3.29 12.37 13.76
N LEU A 223 -4.52 11.90 13.99
CA LEU A 223 -5.69 12.77 14.03
C LEU A 223 -5.63 13.64 15.29
N ASP A 224 -5.63 14.95 15.11
CA ASP A 224 -5.76 15.92 16.20
C ASP A 224 -7.15 15.82 16.83
N LYS A 225 -7.20 15.84 18.16
CA LYS A 225 -8.40 15.46 18.93
C LYS A 225 -9.34 16.62 19.19
#